data_AF-A0A270B463-F1
#
_entry.id   AF-A0A270B463-F1
#
_cell.length_a   1.000
_cell.length_b   1.000
_cell.length_c   1.000
_cell.angle_alpha   90.00
_cell.angle_beta   90.00
_cell.angle_gamma   90.00
#
_symmetry.space_group_name_H-M   'P 1'
#
loop_
_entity.id
_entity.type
_entity.pdbx_description
1 polymer ?
#
loop_
_entity_poly.entity_id
_entity_poly.type
_entity_poly.pdbx_seq_one_letter_code
_entity_poly.pdbx_strand_id
1 'polypeptide(L)' 'MTAKPLLKPTARNSDFYLNRLNTCLEEAKEASLPRVRERSMRAAAAWKEMYEKAQLFERRLGR' A
#
# COMPACT_ATOMS: atom_id res chain seq x y z
N MET A 1 -23.40 -18.63 -1.82
CA MET A 1 -22.04 -18.49 -1.27
C MET A 1 -21.24 -17.60 -2.21
N THR A 2 -21.09 -16.32 -1.89
CA THR A 2 -20.36 -15.38 -2.75
C THR A 2 -18.85 -15.64 -2.62
N ALA A 3 -18.23 -16.08 -3.71
CA ALA A 3 -16.79 -16.28 -3.77
C ALA A 3 -16.08 -14.96 -3.47
N LYS A 4 -15.26 -14.93 -2.41
CA LYS A 4 -14.34 -13.81 -2.16
C LYS A 4 -13.41 -13.72 -3.37
N PRO A 5 -13.38 -12.60 -4.11
CA PRO A 5 -12.42 -12.46 -5.18
C PRO A 5 -11.04 -12.55 -4.56
N LEU A 6 -10.31 -13.62 -4.89
CA LEU A 6 -8.90 -13.76 -4.58
C LEU A 6 -8.22 -12.63 -5.34
N LEU A 7 -7.99 -11.49 -4.69
CA LEU A 7 -7.28 -10.35 -5.24
C LEU A 7 -5.83 -10.80 -5.47
N LYS A 8 -5.59 -11.49 -6.58
CA LYS A 8 -4.25 -11.77 -7.06
C LYS A 8 -3.58 -10.41 -7.24
N PRO A 9 -2.37 -10.18 -6.68
CA PRO A 9 -1.58 -8.99 -6.96
C PRO A 9 -1.34 -8.92 -8.48
N THR A 10 -2.15 -8.15 -9.19
CA THR A 10 -1.89 -7.80 -10.58
C THR A 10 -1.24 -6.41 -10.57
N ALA A 11 -0.62 -5.93 -11.66
CA ALA A 11 -0.03 -4.58 -11.71
C ALA A 11 -0.99 -3.46 -11.31
N ARG A 12 -2.30 -3.67 -11.47
CA ARG A 12 -3.32 -2.75 -10.96
C ARG A 12 -3.32 -2.63 -9.43
N ASN A 13 -2.77 -3.62 -8.73
CA ASN A 13 -2.67 -3.67 -7.28
C ASN A 13 -1.40 -2.99 -6.75
N SER A 14 -0.25 -3.04 -7.45
CA SER A 14 0.94 -2.29 -7.01
C SER A 14 0.69 -0.79 -7.04
N ASP A 15 0.10 -0.26 -8.11
CA ASP A 15 -0.30 1.16 -8.18
C ASP A 15 -1.30 1.55 -7.09
N PHE A 16 -2.23 0.66 -6.75
CA PHE A 16 -3.17 0.87 -5.64
C PHE A 16 -2.43 0.98 -4.30
N TYR A 17 -1.50 0.06 -4.00
CA TYR A 17 -0.71 0.11 -2.78
C TYR A 17 0.21 1.33 -2.73
N LEU A 18 0.78 1.73 -3.87
CA LEU A 18 1.59 2.94 -4.01
C LEU A 18 0.79 4.21 -3.72
N ASN A 19 -0.43 4.31 -4.25
CA ASN A 19 -1.30 5.45 -3.97
C ASN A 19 -1.66 5.54 -2.48
N ARG A 20 -2.00 4.40 -1.86
CA ARG A 20 -2.27 4.33 -0.42
C ARG A 20 -1.05 4.70 0.43
N LEU A 21 0.14 4.23 0.04
CA LEU A 21 1.41 4.61 0.66
C LEU A 21 1.61 6.13 0.61
N ASN A 22 1.50 6.73 -0.58
CA ASN A 22 1.71 8.17 -0.77
C ASN A 22 0.68 9.00 0.02
N THR A 23 -0.59 8.58 0.03
CA THR A 23 -1.64 9.24 0.82
C THR A 23 -1.27 9.26 2.30
N CYS A 24 -0.86 8.11 2.87
CA CYS A 24 -0.47 8.05 4.28
C CYS A 24 0.79 8.87 4.59
N LEU A 25 1.73 8.99 3.65
CA LEU A 25 2.92 9.83 3.82
C LEU A 25 2.57 11.33 3.81
N GLU A 26 1.69 11.78 2.91
CA GLU A 26 1.22 13.16 2.91
C GLU A 26 0.40 13.46 4.18
N GLU A 27 -0.48 12.57 4.61
CA GLU A 27 -1.20 12.71 5.90
C GLU A 27 -0.23 12.84 7.08
N ALA A 28 0.86 12.05 7.11
CA ALA A 28 1.85 12.12 8.19
C ALA A 28 2.61 13.46 8.18
N LYS A 29 2.88 14.01 6.99
CA LYS A 29 3.55 15.29 6.77
C LYS A 29 2.66 16.46 7.18
N GLU A 30 1.38 16.43 6.81
CA GLU A 30 0.39 17.45 7.17
C GLU A 30 -0.06 17.38 8.63
N ALA A 31 0.03 16.20 9.26
CA ALA A 31 -0.37 16.03 10.65
C ALA A 31 0.47 16.88 11.61
N SER A 32 -0.22 17.80 12.30
CA SER A 32 0.33 18.59 13.41
C SER A 32 0.37 17.80 14.74
N LEU A 33 -0.52 16.82 14.90
CA LEU A 33 -0.61 15.99 16.09
C LEU A 33 0.34 14.77 16.01
N PRO A 34 1.27 14.57 16.97
CA PRO A 34 2.25 13.48 16.91
C PRO A 34 1.62 12.10 16.77
N ARG A 35 0.54 11.82 17.51
CA ARG A 35 -0.17 10.53 17.46
C ARG A 35 -0.78 10.23 16.09
N VAL A 36 -1.25 11.27 15.39
CA VAL A 36 -1.82 11.14 14.04
C VAL A 36 -0.69 10.85 13.06
N ARG A 37 0.41 11.61 13.14
CA ARG A 37 1.62 11.37 12.35
C ARG A 37 2.14 9.94 12.51
N GLU A 38 2.30 9.48 13.74
CA GLU A 38 2.77 8.11 14.05
C GLU A 38 1.83 7.03 13.50
N ARG A 39 0.52 7.24 13.60
CA ARG A 39 -0.48 6.33 13.01
C ARG A 39 -0.34 6.29 11.48
N SER A 40 -0.26 7.44 10.83
CA SER A 40 -0.12 7.53 9.37
C SER A 40 1.20 6.93 8.90
N MET A 41 2.31 7.11 9.64
CA MET A 41 3.59 6.46 9.36
C MET A 41 3.53 4.93 9.48
N ARG A 42 2.83 4.39 10.50
CA ARG A 42 2.61 2.94 10.62
C ARG A 42 1.76 2.39 9.47
N ALA A 43 0.73 3.12 9.06
CA ALA A 43 -0.08 2.75 7.90
C ALA A 43 0.76 2.77 6.61
N ALA A 44 1.59 3.81 6.41
CA ALA A 44 2.51 3.91 5.29
C ALA A 44 3.46 2.70 5.24
N ALA A 45 4.04 2.29 6.38
CA ALA A 45 4.91 1.11 6.44
C ALA A 45 4.17 -0.17 5.97
N ALA A 46 2.93 -0.39 6.42
CA ALA A 46 2.14 -1.55 5.99
C ALA A 46 1.84 -1.52 4.48
N TRP A 47 1.49 -0.36 3.92
CA TRP A 47 1.25 -0.22 2.48
C TRP A 47 2.52 -0.41 1.66
N LYS A 48 3.68 0.05 2.16
CA LYS A 48 4.98 -0.16 1.52
C LYS A 48 5.30 -1.64 1.39
N GLU A 49 5.11 -2.44 2.43
CA GLU A 49 5.33 -3.89 2.36
C GLU A 49 4.43 -4.57 1.31
N MET A 50 3.17 -4.13 1.19
CA MET A 50 2.24 -4.67 0.19
C MET A 50 2.64 -4.27 -1.23
N TYR A 51 3.07 -3.02 -1.41
CA TYR A 51 3.60 -2.52 -2.67
C TYR A 51 4.84 -3.32 -3.11
N GLU A 52 5.80 -3.54 -2.21
CA GLU A 52 7.01 -4.31 -2.48
C GLU A 52 6.69 -5.77 -2.84
N LYS A 53 5.75 -6.41 -2.13
CA LYS A 53 5.28 -7.77 -2.46
C LYS A 53 4.61 -7.82 -3.83
N ALA A 54 3.77 -6.83 -4.16
CA ALA A 54 3.12 -6.74 -5.48
C ALA A 54 4.15 -6.57 -6.60
N GLN A 55 5.13 -5.68 -6.42
CA GLN A 55 6.22 -5.46 -7.36
C GLN A 55 7.07 -6.71 -7.59
N LEU A 56 7.41 -7.45 -6.53
CA LEU A 56 8.14 -8.72 -6.65
C LEU A 56 7.35 -9.76 -7.45
N PHE A 57 6.03 -9.81 -7.25
CA PHE A 57 5.17 -10.74 -7.97
C PHE A 57 5.02 -10.35 -9.45
N GLU A 58 4.86 -9.06 -9.76
CA GLU A 58 4.82 -8.54 -11.13
C GLU A 58 6.09 -8.86 -11.90
N ARG A 59 7.27 -8.64 -11.29
CA ARG A 59 8.56 -9.00 -11.89
C ARG A 59 8.69 -10.51 -12.17
N ARG A 60 8.18 -11.36 -11.27
CA ARG A 60 8.20 -12.82 -11.45
C ARG A 60 7.24 -13.29 -12.54
N LEU A 61 6.16 -12.57 -12.79
CA LEU A 61 5.17 -12.90 -13.82
C LEU A 61 5.52 -12.37 -15.21
N GLY A 62 6.67 -11.73 -15.40
CA GLY A 62 7.18 -11.38 -16.73
C GLY A 62 6.30 -10.38 -17.47
N ARG A 63 6.04 -9.22 -16.86
CA ARG A 63 5.96 -7.98 -17.65
C ARG A 63 7.36 -7.43 -17.86
#